data_AF-A0AA42DK90-F1
#
_entry.id   AF-A0AA42DK90-F1
#
_cell.length_a   1.000
_cell.length_b   1.000
_cell.length_c   1.000
_cell.angle_alpha   90.00
_cell.angle_beta   90.00
_cell.angle_gamma   90.00
#
_symmetry.space_group_name_H-M   'P 1'
#
loop_
_entity.id
_entity.type
_entity.pdbx_description
1 polymer ?
#
loop_
_entity_poly.entity_id
_entity_poly.type
_entity_poly.pdbx_seq_one_letter_code
_entity_poly.pdbx_strand_id
1 'polypeptide(L)'
;MKRENNVGLYIGLLLVLSGIVAFLDLNDLLPREYLSDYISLIIGVVIFVAYFRNKRFSTLMVASFFIFNGILLIADKYIQGWNYFSGVFIIPGLMFMVAFIVKRMSSFLIPGALLTSWGIFIFLISADVISGFSMILGMGFVFTALAFFIIFLIEQEVWAGIPSLVLGIVGIIIITMGLGEVARLILFNITAIIVVLIGLILIARSFIKTKKSHDEEDH
;
A
#
# COMPACT_ATOMS: atom_id res chain seq x y z
N MET A 1 -25.95 5.58 31.54
CA MET A 1 -25.91 4.22 30.95
C MET A 1 -24.73 3.46 31.52
N LYS A 2 -24.98 2.39 32.30
CA LYS A 2 -23.92 1.49 32.82
C LYS A 2 -23.28 0.76 31.64
N ARG A 3 -21.94 0.81 31.51
CA ARG A 3 -21.19 -0.06 30.60
C ARG A 3 -21.23 -1.47 31.16
N GLU A 4 -22.18 -2.28 30.73
CA GLU A 4 -22.11 -3.72 30.95
C GLU A 4 -20.87 -4.27 30.24
N ASN A 5 -20.00 -4.88 31.05
CA ASN A 5 -18.72 -5.41 30.62
C ASN A 5 -19.00 -6.72 29.88
N ASN A 6 -19.21 -6.66 28.55
CA ASN A 6 -19.54 -7.82 27.70
C ASN A 6 -18.32 -8.68 27.42
N VAL A 7 -17.56 -9.04 28.45
CA VAL A 7 -16.42 -9.96 28.38
C VAL A 7 -16.87 -11.29 27.74
N GLY A 8 -18.09 -11.74 28.05
CA GLY A 8 -18.70 -12.92 27.44
C GLY A 8 -18.86 -12.85 25.91
N LEU A 9 -19.08 -11.66 25.32
CA LEU A 9 -19.17 -11.52 23.86
C LEU A 9 -17.81 -11.68 23.19
N TYR A 10 -16.74 -11.11 23.76
CA TYR A 10 -15.40 -11.24 23.21
C TYR A 10 -14.83 -12.65 23.38
N ILE A 11 -15.08 -13.27 24.54
CA ILE A 11 -14.74 -14.68 24.78
C ILE A 11 -15.54 -15.58 23.83
N GLY A 12 -16.84 -15.31 23.65
CA GLY A 12 -17.68 -16.02 22.68
C GLY A 12 -17.18 -15.90 21.25
N LEU A 13 -16.77 -14.69 20.82
CA LEU A 13 -16.23 -14.46 19.48
C LEU A 13 -14.89 -15.20 19.27
N LEU A 14 -14.00 -15.18 20.27
CA LEU A 14 -12.77 -15.95 20.27
C LEU A 14 -13.06 -17.44 20.15
N LEU A 15 -13.99 -17.97 20.94
CA LEU A 15 -14.36 -19.39 20.90
C LEU A 15 -14.96 -19.79 19.55
N VAL A 16 -15.83 -18.95 18.96
CA VAL A 16 -16.43 -19.22 17.64
C VAL A 16 -15.36 -19.19 16.55
N LEU A 17 -14.52 -18.16 16.51
CA LEU A 17 -13.50 -18.03 15.46
C LEU A 17 -12.41 -19.10 15.59
N SER A 18 -11.91 -19.35 16.80
CA SER A 18 -10.97 -20.45 17.06
C SER A 18 -11.61 -21.81 16.78
N GLY A 19 -12.90 -21.98 17.08
CA GLY A 19 -13.65 -23.20 16.76
C GLY A 19 -13.82 -23.43 15.26
N ILE A 20 -14.06 -22.37 14.48
CA ILE A 20 -14.08 -22.44 13.01
C ILE A 20 -12.71 -22.84 12.47
N VAL A 21 -11.63 -22.21 12.96
CA VAL A 21 -10.26 -22.56 12.53
C VAL A 21 -9.93 -24.01 12.90
N ALA A 22 -10.22 -24.44 14.14
CA ALA A 22 -10.00 -25.82 14.57
C ALA A 22 -10.85 -26.82 13.76
N PHE A 23 -12.10 -26.48 13.43
CA PHE A 23 -12.96 -27.32 12.59
C PHE A 23 -12.39 -27.46 11.17
N LEU A 24 -11.99 -26.36 10.55
CA LEU A 24 -11.40 -26.40 9.21
C LEU A 24 -10.04 -27.12 9.19
N ASP A 25 -9.24 -26.97 10.25
CA ASP A 25 -7.97 -27.67 10.44
C ASP A 25 -8.15 -29.19 10.59
N LEU A 26 -9.13 -29.61 11.40
CA LEU A 26 -9.49 -31.02 11.60
C LEU A 26 -10.03 -31.68 10.32
N ASN A 27 -10.56 -30.91 9.39
CA ASN A 27 -11.06 -31.40 8.09
C ASN A 27 -10.03 -31.24 6.96
N ASP A 28 -8.77 -30.90 7.28
CA ASP A 28 -7.68 -30.65 6.32
C ASP A 28 -8.04 -29.58 5.24
N LEU A 29 -8.98 -28.69 5.57
CA LEU A 29 -9.38 -27.55 4.74
C LEU A 29 -8.48 -26.33 4.96
N LEU A 30 -7.63 -26.36 6.00
CA LEU A 30 -6.60 -25.37 6.24
C LEU A 30 -5.21 -26.01 6.25
N PRO A 31 -4.19 -25.34 5.70
CA PRO A 31 -2.82 -25.78 5.88
C PRO A 31 -2.41 -25.60 7.34
N ARG A 32 -2.13 -26.72 8.03
CA ARG A 32 -1.72 -26.78 9.45
C ARG A 32 -0.52 -25.90 9.80
N GLU A 33 0.32 -25.61 8.81
CA GLU A 33 1.50 -24.74 8.94
C GLU A 33 1.17 -23.29 9.30
N TYR A 34 -0.08 -22.85 9.14
CA TYR A 34 -0.50 -21.44 9.29
C TYR A 34 -1.27 -21.16 10.59
N LEU A 35 -1.27 -22.10 11.55
CA LEU A 35 -2.03 -22.00 12.80
C LEU A 35 -1.70 -20.73 13.61
N SER A 36 -0.43 -20.34 13.71
CA SER A 36 0.00 -19.09 14.36
C SER A 36 -0.55 -17.84 13.67
N ASP A 37 -0.67 -17.90 12.35
CA ASP A 37 -0.99 -16.75 11.50
C ASP A 37 -2.50 -16.48 11.56
N TYR A 38 -3.29 -17.56 11.57
CA TYR A 38 -4.73 -17.51 11.84
C TYR A 38 -5.03 -16.97 13.23
N ILE A 39 -4.24 -17.31 14.26
CA ILE A 39 -4.43 -16.76 15.61
C ILE A 39 -4.24 -15.24 15.61
N SER A 40 -3.21 -14.72 14.92
CA SER A 40 -3.00 -13.27 14.80
C SER A 40 -4.20 -12.59 14.15
N LEU A 41 -4.75 -13.15 13.08
CA LEU A 41 -5.96 -12.65 12.43
C LEU A 41 -7.18 -12.69 13.36
N ILE A 42 -7.39 -13.80 14.07
CA ILE A 42 -8.53 -13.96 15.01
C ILE A 42 -8.46 -12.88 16.09
N ILE A 43 -7.29 -12.70 16.72
CA ILE A 43 -7.08 -11.65 17.73
C ILE A 43 -7.39 -10.27 17.12
N GLY A 44 -6.87 -10.00 15.92
CA GLY A 44 -7.14 -8.77 15.18
C GLY A 44 -8.63 -8.50 14.96
N VAL A 45 -9.39 -9.50 14.50
CA VAL A 45 -10.83 -9.42 14.26
C VAL A 45 -11.60 -9.17 15.55
N VAL A 46 -11.27 -9.89 16.64
CA VAL A 46 -11.93 -9.71 17.94
C VAL A 46 -11.72 -8.29 18.47
N ILE A 47 -10.49 -7.76 18.38
CA ILE A 47 -10.19 -6.39 18.80
C ILE A 47 -10.85 -5.37 17.88
N PHE A 48 -10.99 -5.66 16.58
CA PHE A 48 -11.71 -4.82 15.63
C PHE A 48 -13.21 -4.74 15.95
N VAL A 49 -13.84 -5.86 16.34
CA VAL A 49 -15.22 -5.87 16.86
C VAL A 49 -15.32 -5.03 18.13
N ALA A 50 -14.34 -5.11 19.03
CA ALA A 50 -14.28 -4.25 20.22
C ALA A 50 -14.15 -2.75 19.87
N TYR A 51 -13.45 -2.41 18.78
CA TYR A 51 -13.37 -1.05 18.28
C TYR A 51 -14.73 -0.51 17.84
N PHE A 52 -15.58 -1.29 17.19
CA PHE A 52 -16.92 -0.81 16.79
C PHE A 52 -17.75 -0.33 17.97
N ARG A 53 -17.57 -0.93 19.15
CA ARG A 53 -18.29 -0.56 20.38
C ARG A 53 -17.66 0.63 21.11
N ASN A 54 -16.33 0.62 21.26
CA ASN A 54 -15.64 1.60 22.09
C ASN A 54 -15.19 2.84 21.30
N LYS A 55 -15.06 2.73 19.97
CA LYS A 55 -14.56 3.74 19.03
C LYS A 55 -13.23 4.39 19.44
N ARG A 56 -12.47 3.72 20.31
CA ARG A 56 -11.17 4.19 20.79
C ARG A 56 -10.11 3.97 19.73
N PHE A 57 -9.38 5.04 19.41
CA PHE A 57 -8.32 5.01 18.41
C PHE A 57 -7.23 3.97 18.73
N SER A 58 -6.80 3.85 19.98
CA SER A 58 -5.82 2.85 20.40
C SER A 58 -6.29 1.41 20.12
N THR A 59 -7.59 1.13 20.28
CA THR A 59 -8.16 -0.19 19.98
C THR A 59 -8.11 -0.50 18.48
N LEU A 60 -8.36 0.51 17.62
CA LEU A 60 -8.20 0.36 16.18
C LEU A 60 -6.76 0.10 15.77
N MET A 61 -5.79 0.80 16.39
CA MET A 61 -4.37 0.61 16.09
C MET A 61 -3.91 -0.80 16.45
N VAL A 62 -4.30 -1.31 17.63
CA VAL A 62 -3.98 -2.69 18.03
C VAL A 62 -4.65 -3.70 17.09
N ALA A 63 -5.91 -3.51 16.72
CA ALA A 63 -6.58 -4.38 15.75
C ALA A 63 -5.84 -4.39 14.39
N SER A 64 -5.46 -3.20 13.91
CA SER A 64 -4.76 -3.04 12.64
C SER A 64 -3.40 -3.75 12.64
N PHE A 65 -2.65 -3.66 13.74
CA PHE A 65 -1.38 -4.39 13.91
C PHE A 65 -1.57 -5.89 13.71
N PHE A 66 -2.49 -6.51 14.47
CA PHE A 66 -2.72 -7.96 14.42
C PHE A 66 -3.27 -8.43 13.06
N ILE A 67 -4.15 -7.64 12.44
CA ILE A 67 -4.70 -7.92 11.11
C ILE A 67 -3.58 -7.87 10.06
N PHE A 68 -2.83 -6.77 9.98
CA PHE A 68 -1.78 -6.63 8.97
C PHE A 68 -0.65 -7.63 9.18
N ASN A 69 -0.25 -7.89 10.42
CA ASN A 69 0.74 -8.92 10.73
C ASN A 69 0.26 -10.31 10.26
N GLY A 70 -1.00 -10.67 10.56
CA GLY A 70 -1.57 -11.94 10.12
C GLY A 70 -1.69 -12.07 8.60
N ILE A 71 -2.13 -11.01 7.90
CA ILE A 71 -2.17 -10.99 6.42
C ILE A 71 -0.77 -11.19 5.83
N LEU A 72 0.22 -10.51 6.38
CA LEU A 72 1.59 -10.56 5.89
C LEU A 72 2.26 -11.93 6.12
N LEU A 73 2.01 -12.57 7.27
CA LEU A 73 2.48 -13.92 7.55
C LEU A 73 1.88 -14.95 6.57
N ILE A 74 0.60 -14.79 6.20
CA ILE A 74 -0.02 -15.64 5.17
C ILE A 74 0.60 -15.35 3.81
N ALA A 75 0.79 -14.07 3.45
CA ALA A 75 1.34 -13.67 2.16
C ALA A 75 2.78 -14.15 1.93
N ASP A 76 3.62 -14.19 2.98
CA ASP A 76 4.97 -14.78 2.95
C ASP A 76 4.96 -16.18 2.32
N LYS A 77 4.05 -17.04 2.76
CA LYS A 77 4.06 -18.44 2.35
C LYS A 77 3.73 -18.66 0.87
N TYR A 78 3.09 -17.68 0.22
CA TYR A 78 2.84 -17.69 -1.22
C TYR A 78 3.96 -17.03 -2.03
N ILE A 79 4.83 -16.25 -1.39
CA ILE A 79 5.91 -15.48 -2.03
C ILE A 79 7.21 -15.84 -1.32
N GLN A 80 7.95 -16.82 -1.85
CA GLN A 80 9.28 -17.17 -1.35
C GLN A 80 10.11 -15.88 -1.17
N GLY A 81 10.52 -15.59 0.08
CA GLY A 81 11.41 -14.47 0.38
C GLY A 81 10.85 -13.42 1.34
N TRP A 82 9.98 -13.78 2.28
CA TRP A 82 9.71 -12.86 3.39
C TRP A 82 10.97 -12.62 4.22
N ASN A 83 11.23 -11.35 4.40
CA ASN A 83 12.20 -10.87 5.33
C ASN A 83 11.43 -10.12 6.42
N TYR A 84 11.58 -10.54 7.68
CA TYR A 84 11.01 -9.84 8.85
C TYR A 84 11.27 -8.33 8.80
N PHE A 85 12.35 -7.93 8.14
CA PHE A 85 12.71 -6.55 7.88
C PHE A 85 11.65 -5.76 7.07
N SER A 86 11.00 -6.33 6.05
CA SER A 86 9.95 -5.61 5.29
C SER A 86 8.71 -5.35 6.16
N GLY A 87 8.35 -6.31 7.02
CA GLY A 87 7.24 -6.18 7.98
C GLY A 87 7.41 -5.02 8.96
N VAL A 88 8.65 -4.70 9.35
CA VAL A 88 8.98 -3.55 10.22
C VAL A 88 8.59 -2.22 9.57
N PHE A 89 8.55 -2.14 8.23
CA PHE A 89 8.13 -0.94 7.51
C PHE A 89 6.66 -1.00 7.08
N ILE A 90 6.21 -2.14 6.52
CA ILE A 90 4.85 -2.29 6.01
C ILE A 90 3.82 -2.16 7.14
N ILE A 91 4.02 -2.83 8.28
CA ILE A 91 3.01 -2.86 9.35
C ILE A 91 2.78 -1.45 9.92
N PRO A 92 3.82 -0.70 10.38
CA PRO A 92 3.62 0.67 10.83
C PRO A 92 3.10 1.58 9.71
N GLY A 93 3.57 1.40 8.47
CA GLY A 93 3.08 2.18 7.32
C GLY A 93 1.57 2.04 7.10
N LEU A 94 1.06 0.81 7.07
CA LEU A 94 -0.37 0.54 6.94
C LEU A 94 -1.16 1.03 8.16
N MET A 95 -0.62 0.91 9.37
CA MET A 95 -1.24 1.47 10.58
C MET A 95 -1.38 3.01 10.48
N PHE A 96 -0.35 3.70 10.00
CA PHE A 96 -0.39 5.14 9.74
C PHE A 96 -1.41 5.49 8.64
N MET A 97 -1.54 4.68 7.59
CA MET A 97 -2.60 4.86 6.58
C MET A 97 -4.00 4.70 7.17
N VAL A 98 -4.23 3.69 8.03
CA VAL A 98 -5.50 3.54 8.75
C VAL A 98 -5.75 4.73 9.68
N ALA A 99 -4.72 5.21 10.37
CA ALA A 99 -4.80 6.41 11.20
C ALA A 99 -5.19 7.65 10.38
N PHE A 100 -4.60 7.82 9.19
CA PHE A 100 -4.94 8.88 8.26
C PHE A 100 -6.40 8.78 7.79
N ILE A 101 -6.89 7.60 7.40
CA ILE A 101 -8.27 7.42 6.95
C ILE A 101 -9.27 7.86 8.03
N VAL A 102 -8.97 7.55 9.30
CA VAL A 102 -9.87 7.85 10.43
C VAL A 102 -9.73 9.28 10.95
N LYS A 103 -8.51 9.82 11.02
CA LYS A 103 -8.24 11.14 11.62
C LYS A 103 -8.15 12.27 10.59
N ARG A 104 -7.94 11.94 9.32
CA ARG A 104 -7.75 12.88 8.19
C ARG A 104 -6.65 13.92 8.47
N MET A 105 -5.58 13.51 9.14
CA MET A 105 -4.43 14.36 9.45
C MET A 105 -3.21 13.98 8.61
N SER A 106 -2.65 14.95 7.89
CA SER A 106 -1.48 14.83 7.02
C SER A 106 -0.26 14.21 7.71
N SER A 107 -0.09 14.48 9.01
CA SER A 107 0.99 13.92 9.84
C SER A 107 0.99 12.39 9.90
N PHE A 108 -0.13 11.73 9.56
CA PHE A 108 -0.19 10.27 9.43
C PHE A 108 -0.02 9.79 7.98
N LEU A 109 -0.42 10.60 7.00
CA LEU A 109 -0.30 10.24 5.58
C LEU A 109 1.16 10.14 5.15
N ILE A 110 1.97 11.14 5.49
CA ILE A 110 3.37 11.22 5.07
C ILE A 110 4.17 10.00 5.52
N PRO A 111 4.27 9.67 6.83
CA PRO A 111 4.97 8.47 7.27
C PRO A 111 4.28 7.20 6.77
N GLY A 112 2.96 7.17 6.66
CA GLY A 112 2.21 6.01 6.15
C GLY A 112 2.57 5.65 4.71
N ALA A 113 2.55 6.63 3.81
CA ALA A 113 2.89 6.45 2.40
C ALA A 113 4.36 6.06 2.21
N LEU A 114 5.28 6.73 2.91
CA LEU A 114 6.72 6.45 2.81
C LEU A 114 7.06 5.04 3.34
N LEU A 115 6.62 4.71 4.56
CA LEU A 115 6.91 3.41 5.17
C LEU A 115 6.27 2.25 4.40
N THR A 116 5.03 2.43 3.92
CA THR A 116 4.37 1.39 3.12
C THR A 116 5.11 1.18 1.80
N SER A 117 5.47 2.26 1.09
CA SER A 117 6.16 2.16 -0.19
C SER A 117 7.55 1.53 -0.06
N TRP A 118 8.34 1.96 0.92
CA TRP A 118 9.65 1.37 1.23
C TRP A 118 9.53 -0.08 1.72
N GLY A 119 8.51 -0.38 2.51
CA GLY A 119 8.24 -1.75 2.95
C GLY A 119 7.95 -2.68 1.78
N ILE A 120 7.14 -2.26 0.81
CA ILE A 120 6.88 -3.02 -0.43
C ILE A 120 8.17 -3.17 -1.25
N PHE A 121 8.96 -2.11 -1.38
CA PHE A 121 10.25 -2.17 -2.09
C PHE A 121 11.21 -3.19 -1.48
N ILE A 122 11.39 -3.16 -0.16
CA ILE A 122 12.23 -4.12 0.58
C ILE A 122 11.69 -5.54 0.41
N PHE A 123 10.37 -5.71 0.44
CA PHE A 123 9.72 -6.99 0.21
C PHE A 123 10.03 -7.54 -1.18
N LEU A 124 9.93 -6.72 -2.23
CA LEU A 124 10.23 -7.14 -3.61
C LEU A 124 11.71 -7.49 -3.83
N ILE A 125 12.63 -6.80 -3.16
CA ILE A 125 14.05 -7.18 -3.18
C ILE A 125 14.24 -8.53 -2.48
N SER A 126 13.62 -8.71 -1.32
CA SER A 126 13.78 -9.93 -0.51
C SER A 126 13.18 -11.16 -1.18
N ALA A 127 12.15 -10.98 -2.00
CA ALA A 127 11.53 -12.01 -2.83
C ALA A 127 12.29 -12.27 -4.15
N ASP A 128 13.50 -11.73 -4.32
CA ASP A 128 14.31 -11.80 -5.55
C ASP A 128 13.59 -11.35 -6.83
N VAL A 129 12.49 -10.60 -6.70
CA VAL A 129 11.74 -10.03 -7.84
C VAL A 129 12.53 -8.90 -8.51
N ILE A 130 13.31 -8.15 -7.70
CA ILE A 130 14.18 -7.07 -8.16
C ILE A 130 15.62 -7.44 -7.82
N SER A 131 16.43 -7.68 -8.85
CA SER A 131 17.84 -8.04 -8.69
C SER A 131 18.75 -7.16 -9.55
N GLY A 132 20.01 -7.02 -9.12
CA GLY A 132 21.01 -6.17 -9.79
C GLY A 132 21.05 -4.74 -9.24
N PHE A 133 22.27 -4.21 -9.09
CA PHE A 133 22.52 -2.94 -8.40
C PHE A 133 21.73 -1.76 -8.97
N SER A 134 21.79 -1.56 -10.29
CA SER A 134 21.08 -0.45 -10.95
C SER A 134 19.56 -0.59 -10.85
N MET A 135 19.03 -1.81 -10.90
CA MET A 135 17.59 -2.05 -10.80
C MET A 135 17.10 -1.82 -9.37
N ILE A 136 17.82 -2.31 -8.37
CA ILE A 136 17.53 -2.07 -6.95
C ILE A 136 17.55 -0.57 -6.64
N LEU A 137 18.62 0.13 -7.02
CA LEU A 137 18.79 1.55 -6.72
C LEU A 137 17.75 2.41 -7.45
N GLY A 138 17.52 2.13 -8.73
CA GLY A 138 16.51 2.84 -9.51
C GLY A 138 15.07 2.58 -9.05
N MET A 139 14.73 1.34 -8.68
CA MET A 139 13.42 1.02 -8.11
C MET A 139 13.22 1.67 -6.74
N GLY A 140 14.26 1.81 -5.92
CA GLY A 140 14.19 2.55 -4.65
C GLY A 140 13.76 4.02 -4.85
N PHE A 141 14.30 4.66 -5.89
CA PHE A 141 13.86 6.00 -6.30
C PHE A 141 12.41 6.01 -6.81
N VAL A 142 12.00 5.02 -7.60
CA VAL A 142 10.61 4.91 -8.08
C VAL A 142 9.62 4.70 -6.94
N PHE A 143 9.91 3.84 -5.96
CA PHE A 143 9.05 3.65 -4.79
C PHE A 143 9.00 4.89 -3.90
N THR A 144 10.12 5.60 -3.75
CA THR A 144 10.11 6.89 -3.04
C THR A 144 9.27 7.93 -3.79
N ALA A 145 9.39 7.98 -5.12
CA ALA A 145 8.58 8.85 -5.98
C ALA A 145 7.09 8.53 -5.88
N LEU A 146 6.72 7.24 -5.79
CA LEU A 146 5.35 6.76 -5.61
C LEU A 146 4.77 7.22 -4.27
N ALA A 147 5.54 7.16 -3.19
CA ALA A 147 5.10 7.64 -1.88
C ALA A 147 4.76 9.13 -1.91
N PHE A 148 5.64 9.95 -2.49
CA PHE A 148 5.38 11.38 -2.69
C PHE A 148 4.23 11.64 -3.65
N PHE A 149 4.06 10.80 -4.68
CA PHE A 149 2.93 10.91 -5.60
C PHE A 149 1.60 10.69 -4.88
N ILE A 150 1.52 9.70 -3.99
CA ILE A 150 0.32 9.43 -3.18
C ILE A 150 -0.01 10.63 -2.29
N ILE A 151 1.01 11.22 -1.64
CA ILE A 151 0.85 12.43 -0.82
C ILE A 151 0.33 13.58 -1.68
N PHE A 152 0.95 13.82 -2.84
CA PHE A 152 0.53 14.85 -3.79
C PHE A 152 -0.90 14.65 -4.27
N LEU A 153 -1.31 13.44 -4.64
CA LEU A 153 -2.67 13.18 -5.12
C LEU A 153 -3.74 13.42 -4.05
N ILE A 154 -3.43 13.09 -2.79
CA ILE A 154 -4.40 13.16 -1.69
C ILE A 154 -4.48 14.58 -1.11
N GLU A 155 -3.35 15.25 -0.90
CA GLU A 155 -3.31 16.56 -0.24
C GLU A 155 -3.19 17.72 -1.23
N GLN A 156 -2.94 17.43 -2.51
CA GLN A 156 -2.69 18.43 -3.57
C GLN A 156 -1.53 19.38 -3.26
N GLU A 157 -0.61 18.96 -2.40
CA GLU A 157 0.50 19.79 -1.96
C GLU A 157 1.66 19.74 -2.96
N VAL A 158 1.93 20.87 -3.60
CA VAL A 158 2.96 21.01 -4.67
C VAL A 158 4.35 20.55 -4.22
N TRP A 159 4.69 20.70 -2.93
CA TRP A 159 5.98 20.27 -2.39
C TRP A 159 6.20 18.76 -2.46
N ALA A 160 5.15 17.95 -2.52
CA ALA A 160 5.25 16.50 -2.72
C ALA A 160 5.30 16.14 -4.23
N GLY A 161 4.69 16.95 -5.09
CA GLY A 161 4.71 16.74 -6.53
C GLY A 161 6.11 16.84 -7.15
N ILE A 162 6.91 17.82 -6.71
CA ILE A 162 8.26 18.04 -7.25
C ILE A 162 9.20 16.84 -6.96
N PRO A 163 9.36 16.36 -5.70
CA PRO A 163 10.15 15.17 -5.41
C PRO A 163 9.64 13.93 -6.13
N SER A 164 8.32 13.76 -6.26
CA SER A 164 7.74 12.63 -7.00
C SER A 164 8.23 12.61 -8.46
N LEU A 165 8.18 13.75 -9.15
CA LEU A 165 8.65 13.88 -10.52
C LEU A 165 10.16 13.65 -10.65
N VAL A 166 10.95 14.34 -9.82
CA VAL A 166 12.42 14.28 -9.89
C VAL A 166 12.92 12.87 -9.59
N LEU A 167 12.47 12.27 -8.49
CA LEU A 167 12.88 10.92 -8.11
C LEU A 167 12.38 9.88 -9.10
N GLY A 168 11.18 10.07 -9.67
CA GLY A 168 10.63 9.18 -10.70
C GLY A 168 11.50 9.19 -11.97
N ILE A 169 11.86 10.36 -12.47
CA ILE A 169 12.72 10.51 -13.65
C ILE A 169 14.11 9.91 -13.38
N VAL A 170 14.73 10.26 -12.24
CA VAL A 170 16.05 9.73 -11.86
C VAL A 170 16.00 8.20 -11.74
N GLY A 171 14.98 7.65 -11.09
CA GLY A 171 14.80 6.19 -10.97
C GLY A 171 14.69 5.50 -12.33
N ILE A 172 13.87 6.03 -13.24
CA ILE A 172 13.70 5.49 -14.59
C ILE A 172 15.03 5.53 -15.37
N ILE A 173 15.78 6.63 -15.30
CA ILE A 173 17.08 6.76 -15.98
C ILE A 173 18.05 5.68 -15.48
N ILE A 174 18.15 5.50 -14.16
CA ILE A 174 19.07 4.53 -13.55
C ILE A 174 18.69 3.09 -13.95
N ILE A 175 17.40 2.75 -13.91
CA ILE A 175 16.91 1.43 -14.37
C ILE A 175 17.31 1.23 -15.84
N THR A 176 17.07 2.24 -16.68
CA THR A 176 17.31 2.20 -18.13
C THR A 176 18.80 2.08 -18.47
N MET A 177 19.68 2.70 -17.68
CA MET A 177 21.13 2.54 -17.80
C MET A 177 21.60 1.14 -17.38
N GLY A 178 20.89 0.49 -16.46
CA GLY A 178 21.15 -0.89 -16.03
C GLY A 178 20.69 -1.96 -17.02
N LEU A 179 19.78 -1.62 -17.95
CA LEU A 179 19.30 -2.54 -18.99
C LEU A 179 20.29 -2.66 -20.14
N GLY A 180 20.38 -3.87 -20.73
CA GLY A 180 21.13 -4.11 -21.97
C GLY A 180 20.58 -3.31 -23.15
N GLU A 181 21.39 -3.09 -24.18
CA GLU A 181 21.10 -2.15 -25.28
C GLU A 181 19.73 -2.36 -25.95
N VAL A 182 19.35 -3.62 -26.18
CA VAL A 182 18.05 -3.97 -26.79
C VAL A 182 16.88 -3.61 -25.88
N ALA A 183 16.97 -3.91 -24.59
CA ALA A 183 15.92 -3.57 -23.61
C ALA A 183 15.81 -2.06 -23.39
N ARG A 184 16.94 -1.35 -23.43
CA ARG A 184 17.01 0.10 -23.37
C ARG A 184 16.28 0.76 -24.55
N LEU A 185 16.52 0.28 -25.76
CA LEU A 185 15.84 0.77 -26.99
C LEU A 185 14.32 0.57 -26.93
N ILE A 186 13.85 -0.60 -26.47
CA ILE A 186 12.42 -0.88 -26.33
C ILE A 186 11.78 0.09 -25.33
N LEU A 187 12.41 0.29 -24.16
CA LEU A 187 11.86 1.13 -23.10
C LEU A 187 11.83 2.61 -23.49
N PHE A 188 12.87 3.12 -24.16
CA PHE A 188 12.86 4.48 -24.70
C PHE A 188 11.80 4.68 -25.78
N ASN A 189 11.62 3.71 -26.68
CA ASN A 189 10.57 3.78 -27.70
C ASN A 189 9.18 3.79 -27.07
N ILE A 190 8.90 2.95 -26.07
CA ILE A 190 7.63 2.96 -25.34
C ILE A 190 7.41 4.32 -24.65
N THR A 191 8.44 4.83 -23.98
CA THR A 191 8.37 6.13 -23.28
C THR A 191 8.09 7.26 -24.27
N ALA A 192 8.76 7.28 -25.42
CA ALA A 192 8.54 8.26 -26.48
C ALA A 192 7.10 8.19 -27.02
N ILE A 193 6.56 6.99 -27.27
CA ILE A 193 5.17 6.80 -27.70
C ILE A 193 4.20 7.36 -26.65
N ILE A 194 4.43 7.09 -25.36
CA ILE A 194 3.57 7.61 -24.28
C ILE A 194 3.60 9.14 -24.26
N VAL A 195 4.77 9.76 -24.37
CA VAL A 195 4.91 11.23 -24.42
C VAL A 195 4.18 11.82 -25.62
N VAL A 196 4.29 11.20 -26.80
CA VAL A 196 3.55 11.62 -28.00
C VAL A 196 2.05 11.52 -27.77
N LEU A 197 1.56 10.40 -27.22
CA LEU A 197 0.14 10.23 -26.92
C LEU A 197 -0.37 11.26 -25.90
N ILE A 198 0.37 11.52 -24.82
CA ILE A 198 0.02 12.56 -23.84
C ILE A 198 -0.02 13.93 -24.51
N GLY A 199 0.97 14.26 -25.34
CA GLY A 199 1.01 15.51 -26.12
C GLY A 199 -0.20 15.67 -27.02
N LEU A 200 -0.56 14.63 -27.78
CA LEU A 200 -1.75 14.62 -28.64
C LEU A 200 -3.05 14.79 -27.84
N ILE A 201 -3.17 14.13 -26.69
CA ILE A 201 -4.34 14.27 -25.79
C ILE A 201 -4.44 15.71 -25.27
N LEU A 202 -3.33 16.33 -24.88
CA LEU A 202 -3.31 17.72 -24.40
C LEU A 202 -3.69 18.69 -25.51
N ILE A 203 -3.17 18.50 -26.73
CA ILE A 203 -3.53 19.30 -27.91
C ILE A 203 -5.03 19.15 -28.21
N ALA A 204 -5.55 17.92 -28.29
CA ALA A 204 -6.96 17.66 -28.55
C ALA A 204 -7.86 18.30 -27.47
N ARG A 205 -7.50 18.19 -26.19
CA ARG A 205 -8.21 18.86 -25.08
C ARG A 205 -8.19 20.38 -25.19
N SER A 206 -7.08 20.98 -25.63
CA SER A 206 -6.96 22.43 -25.84
C SER A 206 -8.00 22.93 -26.83
N PHE A 207 -8.17 22.24 -27.98
CA PHE A 207 -9.16 22.59 -28.99
C PHE A 207 -10.62 22.36 -28.55
N ILE A 208 -10.89 21.36 -27.71
CA ILE A 208 -12.24 21.06 -27.22
C ILE A 208 -12.71 22.11 -26.19
N LYS A 209 -11.82 22.68 -25.38
CA LYS A 209 -12.19 23.67 -24.36
C LYS A 209 -12.54 25.04 -24.95
N THR A 210 -11.94 25.41 -26.09
CA THR A 210 -12.20 26.69 -26.77
C THR A 210 -13.59 26.77 -27.41
N LYS A 211 -14.24 25.63 -27.68
CA LYS A 211 -15.56 25.62 -28.33
C LYS A 211 -16.71 25.99 -27.38
N LYS A 212 -16.56 25.84 -26.06
CA LYS A 212 -17.61 26.19 -25.09
C LYS A 212 -17.72 27.68 -24.78
N SER A 213 -16.70 28.50 -25.06
CA SER A 213 -16.71 29.94 -24.78
C SER A 213 -17.06 30.80 -25.99
N HIS A 214 -17.27 30.21 -27.17
CA HIS A 214 -17.60 30.97 -28.38
C HIS A 214 -19.09 30.89 -28.76
N ASP A 215 -19.85 29.97 -28.14
CA ASP A 215 -21.29 29.83 -28.38
C ASP A 215 -22.16 30.57 -27.33
N GLU A 216 -21.56 31.31 -26.38
CA GLU A 216 -22.27 32.12 -25.36
C GLU A 216 -22.18 33.64 -25.59
N GLU A 217 -21.53 34.12 -26.67
CA GLU A 217 -21.47 35.56 -27.01
C GLU A 217 -22.42 35.99 -28.14
N ASP A 218 -23.19 35.09 -28.74
CA ASP A 218 -24.11 35.37 -29.86
C ASP A 218 -25.61 35.22 -29.51
N HIS A 219 -26.02 35.55 -28.28
CA HIS A 219 -27.44 35.73 -27.91
C HIS A 219 -27.70 36.90 -26.97
#